data_AF-A0A643EKZ1-F1
#
_entry.id   AF-A0A643EKZ1-F1
#
_cell.length_a   1.000
_cell.length_b   1.000
_cell.length_c   1.000
_cell.angle_alpha   90.00
_cell.angle_beta   90.00
_cell.angle_gamma   90.00
#
_symmetry.space_group_name_H-M   'P 1'
#
loop_
_entity.id
_entity.type
_entity.pdbx_description
1 polymer ?
#
loop_
_entity_poly.entity_id
_entity_poly.type
_entity_poly.pdbx_seq_one_letter_code
_entity_poly.pdbx_strand_id
1 'polypeptide(L)'
;MVGIAHIAKYHEAYKVALHLHRVYSDLDAAALLIIFAGFERLIVPLMDEVSPDWKYSGNLGRHMNFLKRNLERGSKNSSAADAFDIVYYDMPILGDYLIAGVAGPGETDPRLFEATNRLFEIGDYASVIRATFPILSARMRRLFGVPAGSDGEGLINAIFTRGEGTNPVALDNDEKSAYRNLLAGFYATYRNRLSHDDFEPTLTQARGVVEMANSLIKDLEEVAEKSAEQNLV
;
A
#
# COMPACT_ATOMS: atom_id res chain seq x y z
N MET A 1 6.17 -2.57 5.22
CA MET A 1 5.25 -1.98 4.20
C MET A 1 3.90 -1.71 4.85
N VAL A 2 3.46 -0.45 4.84
CA VAL A 2 2.19 -0.06 5.48
C VAL A 2 1.05 -0.22 4.49
N GLY A 3 0.15 -1.19 4.71
CA GLY A 3 -1.10 -1.36 3.96
C GLY A 3 -2.37 -0.89 4.67
N ILE A 4 -3.51 -0.89 3.96
CA ILE A 4 -4.86 -0.50 4.44
C ILE A 4 -5.26 -1.21 5.75
N ALA A 5 -4.85 -2.46 5.94
CA ALA A 5 -5.11 -3.21 7.17
C ALA A 5 -4.52 -2.53 8.42
N HIS A 6 -3.36 -1.86 8.29
CA HIS A 6 -2.74 -1.12 9.39
C HIS A 6 -3.54 0.14 9.75
N ILE A 7 -4.10 0.85 8.75
CA ILE A 7 -4.99 1.99 8.97
C ILE A 7 -6.27 1.55 9.70
N ALA A 8 -6.83 0.40 9.34
CA ALA A 8 -7.99 -0.15 10.02
C ALA A 8 -7.68 -0.50 11.49
N LYS A 9 -6.56 -1.20 11.76
CA LYS A 9 -6.07 -1.50 13.12
C LYS A 9 -5.85 -0.22 13.93
N TYR A 10 -5.22 0.79 13.32
CA TYR A 10 -5.01 2.10 13.90
C TYR A 10 -6.32 2.76 14.33
N HIS A 11 -7.31 2.80 13.44
CA HIS A 11 -8.58 3.45 13.71
C HIS A 11 -9.33 2.79 14.88
N GLU A 12 -9.32 1.45 14.95
CA GLU A 12 -9.91 0.73 16.08
C GLU A 12 -9.16 1.00 17.39
N ALA A 13 -7.82 1.00 17.38
CA ALA A 13 -7.03 1.38 18.54
C ALA A 13 -7.33 2.83 18.98
N TYR A 14 -7.46 3.76 18.02
CA TYR A 14 -7.71 5.17 18.30
C TYR A 14 -9.07 5.42 18.96
N LYS A 15 -10.11 4.68 18.55
CA LYS A 15 -11.42 4.73 19.21
C LYS A 15 -11.34 4.33 20.69
N VAL A 16 -10.55 3.29 21.01
CA VAL A 16 -10.38 2.85 22.41
C VAL A 16 -9.60 3.90 23.21
N ALA A 17 -8.54 4.47 22.65
CA ALA A 17 -7.78 5.55 23.29
C ALA A 17 -8.67 6.79 23.55
N LEU A 18 -9.47 7.20 22.55
CA LEU A 18 -10.45 8.28 22.68
C LEU A 18 -11.47 7.98 23.77
N HIS A 19 -11.97 6.75 23.84
CA HIS A 19 -12.91 6.34 24.87
C HIS A 19 -12.27 6.41 26.27
N LEU A 20 -11.08 5.84 26.44
CA LEU A 20 -10.29 5.92 27.67
C LEU A 20 -10.15 7.37 28.16
N HIS A 21 -9.74 8.29 27.26
CA HIS A 21 -9.57 9.69 27.60
C HIS A 21 -10.91 10.36 28.00
N ARG A 22 -12.00 10.08 27.29
CA ARG A 22 -13.33 10.66 27.58
C ARG A 22 -13.87 10.30 28.96
N VAL A 23 -13.62 9.09 29.43
CA VAL A 23 -14.13 8.60 30.72
C VAL A 23 -13.10 8.69 31.85
N TYR A 24 -11.95 9.32 31.60
CA TYR A 24 -10.80 9.31 32.51
C TYR A 24 -11.09 9.97 33.86
N SER A 25 -11.82 11.08 33.86
CA SER A 25 -12.23 11.76 35.10
C SER A 25 -13.19 10.93 35.92
N ASP A 26 -14.06 10.17 35.25
CA ASP A 26 -15.27 9.60 35.84
C ASP A 26 -15.04 8.19 36.41
N LEU A 27 -14.11 7.43 35.83
CA LEU A 27 -13.81 6.06 36.24
C LEU A 27 -12.61 5.97 37.18
N ASP A 28 -12.60 4.95 38.04
CA ASP A 28 -11.43 4.66 38.87
C ASP A 28 -10.28 4.04 38.04
N ALA A 29 -9.11 3.92 38.68
CA ALA A 29 -7.92 3.41 38.03
C ALA A 29 -8.06 1.96 37.53
N ALA A 30 -8.83 1.13 38.24
CA ALA A 30 -9.02 -0.28 37.88
C ALA A 30 -9.89 -0.41 36.62
N ALA A 31 -10.98 0.35 36.53
CA ALA A 31 -11.83 0.41 35.35
C ALA A 31 -11.08 0.97 34.12
N LEU A 32 -10.26 2.02 34.32
CA LEU A 32 -9.41 2.56 33.25
C LEU A 32 -8.35 1.56 32.79
N LEU A 33 -7.79 0.75 33.69
CA LEU A 33 -6.80 -0.27 33.34
C LEU A 33 -7.38 -1.34 32.40
N ILE A 34 -8.65 -1.71 32.57
CA ILE A 34 -9.36 -2.64 31.67
C ILE A 34 -9.46 -2.06 30.26
N ILE A 35 -9.87 -0.80 30.14
CA ILE A 35 -9.97 -0.11 28.84
C ILE A 35 -8.58 0.02 28.21
N PHE A 36 -7.57 0.40 29.00
CA PHE A 36 -6.19 0.52 28.54
C PHE A 36 -5.63 -0.83 28.04
N ALA A 37 -5.93 -1.95 28.71
CA ALA A 37 -5.54 -3.27 28.23
C ALA A 37 -6.19 -3.62 26.87
N GLY A 38 -7.40 -3.12 26.62
CA GLY A 38 -8.05 -3.21 25.30
C GLY A 38 -7.31 -2.42 24.22
N PHE A 39 -6.84 -1.21 24.56
CA PHE A 39 -6.00 -0.41 23.68
C PHE A 39 -4.64 -1.08 23.41
N GLU A 40 -3.95 -1.52 24.46
CA GLU A 40 -2.64 -2.20 24.38
C GLU A 40 -2.68 -3.40 23.42
N ARG A 41 -3.74 -4.21 23.49
CA ARG A 41 -3.95 -5.38 22.63
C ARG A 41 -4.02 -5.03 21.14
N LEU A 42 -4.51 -3.84 20.80
CA LEU A 42 -4.66 -3.40 19.41
C LEU A 42 -3.40 -2.69 18.92
N ILE A 43 -2.82 -1.82 19.75
CA ILE A 43 -1.76 -0.91 19.34
C ILE A 43 -0.37 -1.56 19.36
N VAL A 44 -0.08 -2.46 20.31
CA VAL A 44 1.25 -3.10 20.41
C VAL A 44 1.58 -3.93 19.18
N PRO A 45 0.69 -4.83 18.69
CA PRO A 45 0.99 -5.58 17.46
C PRO A 45 1.15 -4.67 16.24
N LEU A 46 0.35 -3.62 16.14
CA LEU A 46 0.48 -2.64 15.06
C LEU A 46 1.84 -1.92 15.15
N MET A 47 2.26 -1.52 16.34
CA MET A 47 3.58 -0.93 16.55
C MET A 47 4.68 -1.92 16.19
N ASP A 48 4.63 -3.18 16.60
CA ASP A 48 5.64 -4.18 16.26
C ASP A 48 5.78 -4.37 14.73
N GLU A 49 4.67 -4.26 13.99
CA GLU A 49 4.63 -4.34 12.52
C GLU A 49 5.27 -3.11 11.84
N VAL A 50 5.22 -1.92 12.45
CA VAL A 50 5.64 -0.64 11.81
C VAL A 50 6.82 0.07 12.49
N SER A 51 7.23 -0.37 13.68
CA SER A 51 8.24 0.26 14.54
C SER A 51 9.67 0.29 13.98
N PRO A 52 10.14 -0.61 13.09
CA PRO A 52 11.51 -0.50 12.56
C PRO A 52 11.77 0.83 11.86
N ASP A 53 10.72 1.41 11.26
CA ASP A 53 10.81 2.57 10.38
C ASP A 53 10.20 3.86 10.99
N TRP A 54 9.47 3.75 12.10
CA TRP A 54 8.78 4.88 12.72
C TRP A 54 9.58 5.54 13.86
N LYS A 55 10.15 6.72 13.58
CA LYS A 55 11.00 7.52 14.49
C LYS A 55 10.36 7.90 15.84
N TYR A 56 9.04 7.88 15.96
CA TYR A 56 8.31 8.32 17.16
C TYR A 56 7.76 7.17 18.03
N SER A 57 8.07 5.91 17.69
CA SER A 57 7.63 4.73 18.46
C SER A 57 8.00 4.78 19.95
N GLY A 58 9.13 5.39 20.27
CA GLY A 58 9.59 5.57 21.66
C GLY A 58 8.70 6.49 22.52
N ASN A 59 8.01 7.47 21.93
CA ASN A 59 7.15 8.39 22.68
C ASN A 59 5.85 7.72 23.11
N LEU A 60 5.15 7.08 22.16
CA LEU A 60 3.92 6.33 22.44
C LEU A 60 4.17 5.22 23.46
N GLY A 61 5.23 4.44 23.28
CA GLY A 61 5.61 3.38 24.23
C GLY A 61 5.88 3.92 25.63
N ARG A 62 6.51 5.10 25.75
CA ARG A 62 6.77 5.76 27.04
C ARG A 62 5.47 6.17 27.73
N HIS A 63 4.56 6.86 27.02
CA HIS A 63 3.28 7.29 27.59
C HIS A 63 2.41 6.10 28.00
N MET A 64 2.38 5.04 27.19
CA MET A 64 1.71 3.78 27.53
C MET A 64 2.27 3.15 28.80
N ASN A 65 3.60 3.07 28.93
CA ASN A 65 4.25 2.50 30.11
C ASN A 65 3.93 3.30 31.39
N PHE A 66 3.96 4.63 31.32
CA PHE A 66 3.62 5.47 32.47
C PHE A 66 2.15 5.35 32.85
N LEU A 67 1.26 5.37 31.86
CA LEU A 67 -0.17 5.22 32.07
C LEU A 67 -0.50 3.87 32.74
N LYS A 68 0.01 2.76 32.19
CA LYS A 68 -0.18 1.42 32.76
C LYS A 68 0.28 1.35 34.21
N ARG A 69 1.53 1.75 34.46
CA ARG A 69 2.15 1.71 35.79
C ARG A 69 1.38 2.53 36.83
N ASN A 70 0.89 3.70 36.44
CA ASN A 70 0.16 4.58 37.35
C ASN A 70 -1.26 4.07 37.62
N LEU A 71 -1.93 3.51 36.62
CA LEU A 71 -3.23 2.86 36.79
C LEU A 71 -3.15 1.61 37.70
N GLU A 72 -2.13 0.76 37.52
CA GLU A 72 -1.87 -0.40 38.39
C GLU A 72 -1.64 -0.02 39.87
N ARG A 73 -1.14 1.20 40.12
CA ARG A 73 -0.90 1.74 41.47
C ARG A 73 -2.10 2.48 42.05
N GLY A 74 -3.21 2.59 41.32
CA GLY A 74 -4.36 3.39 41.73
C GLY A 74 -4.19 4.90 41.54
N SER A 75 -3.07 5.35 40.95
CA SER A 75 -2.67 6.76 40.86
C SER A 75 -3.04 7.40 39.52
N LYS A 76 -4.30 7.32 39.08
CA LYS A 76 -4.72 7.82 37.76
C LYS A 76 -4.37 9.29 37.50
N ASN A 77 -4.43 10.13 38.53
CA ASN A 77 -4.16 11.57 38.40
C ASN A 77 -2.71 11.86 37.94
N SER A 78 -1.78 10.93 38.18
CA SER A 78 -0.38 11.05 37.75
C SER A 78 -0.14 10.72 36.28
N SER A 79 -1.17 10.27 35.54
CA SER A 79 -1.09 9.86 34.13
C SER A 79 -2.19 10.44 33.25
N ALA A 80 -2.92 11.45 33.73
CA ALA A 80 -3.94 12.13 32.91
C ALA A 80 -3.30 12.79 31.67
N ALA A 81 -2.10 13.35 31.82
CA ALA A 81 -1.31 13.89 30.72
C ALA A 81 -0.90 12.80 29.71
N ASP A 82 -0.50 11.60 30.17
CA ASP A 82 -0.17 10.50 29.25
C ASP A 82 -1.38 10.07 28.41
N ALA A 83 -2.57 9.98 29.01
CA ALA A 83 -3.80 9.66 28.28
C ALA A 83 -4.18 10.75 27.25
N PHE A 84 -3.92 12.02 27.59
CA PHE A 84 -4.09 13.14 26.66
C PHE A 84 -3.08 13.05 25.50
N ASP A 85 -1.81 12.85 25.81
CA ASP A 85 -0.73 12.84 24.82
C ASP A 85 -0.89 11.69 23.82
N ILE A 86 -1.31 10.52 24.29
CA ILE A 86 -1.65 9.39 23.43
C ILE A 86 -2.72 9.78 22.39
N VAL A 87 -3.78 10.48 22.82
CA VAL A 87 -4.93 10.79 21.95
C VAL A 87 -4.68 11.96 21.01
N TYR A 88 -3.97 13.00 21.47
CA TYR A 88 -3.86 14.25 20.72
C TYR A 88 -2.50 14.47 20.07
N TYR A 89 -1.49 13.66 20.38
CA TYR A 89 -0.17 13.75 19.75
C TYR A 89 0.28 12.41 19.17
N ASP A 90 0.44 11.37 20.00
CA ASP A 90 1.09 10.14 19.55
C ASP A 90 0.27 9.41 18.48
N MET A 91 -1.03 9.22 18.71
CA MET A 91 -1.91 8.54 17.77
C MET A 91 -2.11 9.37 16.48
N PRO A 92 -2.34 10.69 16.50
CA PRO A 92 -2.35 11.49 15.28
C PRO A 92 -1.06 11.36 14.46
N ILE A 93 0.11 11.44 15.09
CA ILE A 93 1.41 11.29 14.40
C ILE A 93 1.55 9.89 13.78
N LEU A 94 1.10 8.84 14.48
CA LEU A 94 1.06 7.48 13.91
C LEU A 94 0.10 7.42 12.72
N GLY A 95 -1.06 8.06 12.81
CA GLY A 95 -2.04 8.15 11.72
C GLY A 95 -1.44 8.78 10.47
N ASP A 96 -0.77 9.93 10.63
CA ASP A 96 -0.08 10.62 9.55
C ASP A 96 1.00 9.75 8.92
N TYR A 97 1.82 9.07 9.74
CA TYR A 97 2.83 8.13 9.26
C TYR A 97 2.23 6.99 8.44
N LEU A 98 1.14 6.39 8.91
CA LEU A 98 0.48 5.29 8.22
C LEU A 98 -0.15 5.74 6.90
N ILE A 99 -0.75 6.94 6.88
CA ILE A 99 -1.34 7.52 5.67
C ILE A 99 -0.24 7.88 4.66
N ALA A 100 0.88 8.47 5.10
CA ALA A 100 2.02 8.76 4.22
C ALA A 100 2.64 7.48 3.66
N GLY A 101 2.66 6.39 4.44
CA GLY A 101 3.12 5.08 3.97
C GLY A 101 2.22 4.49 2.87
N VAL A 102 0.90 4.70 2.96
CA VAL A 102 -0.07 4.22 1.95
C VAL A 102 -0.18 5.16 0.74
N ALA A 103 0.10 6.45 0.92
CA ALA A 103 -0.05 7.50 -0.10
C ALA A 103 1.31 8.01 -0.64
N GLY A 104 2.41 7.33 -0.32
CA GLY A 104 3.76 7.78 -0.60
C GLY A 104 4.05 7.90 -2.10
N PRO A 105 4.52 9.07 -2.61
CA PRO A 105 4.94 9.27 -3.99
C PRO A 105 6.12 8.39 -4.46
N GLY A 106 6.73 7.62 -3.56
CA GLY A 106 7.85 6.73 -3.85
C GLY A 106 7.44 5.27 -4.09
N GLU A 107 6.21 4.87 -3.77
CA GLU A 107 5.77 3.48 -3.97
C GLU A 107 5.05 3.27 -5.31
N THR A 108 4.44 4.30 -5.90
CA THR A 108 3.78 4.23 -7.21
C THR A 108 4.66 4.84 -8.30
N ASP A 109 4.75 4.19 -9.47
CA ASP A 109 5.41 4.78 -10.64
C ASP A 109 4.90 6.23 -10.86
N PRO A 110 5.80 7.24 -10.95
CA PRO A 110 5.39 8.64 -10.97
C PRO A 110 4.43 8.99 -12.12
N ARG A 111 4.59 8.34 -13.29
CA ARG A 111 3.71 8.59 -14.43
C ARG A 111 2.35 7.93 -14.24
N LEU A 112 2.32 6.77 -13.59
CA LEU A 112 1.08 6.11 -13.22
C LEU A 112 0.30 6.94 -12.20
N PHE A 113 0.98 7.50 -11.20
CA PHE A 113 0.38 8.43 -10.23
C PHE A 113 -0.18 9.68 -10.91
N GLU A 114 0.62 10.36 -11.72
CA GLU A 114 0.21 11.58 -12.44
C GLU A 114 -1.02 11.33 -13.33
N ALA A 115 -1.06 10.18 -14.01
CA ALA A 115 -2.16 9.83 -14.92
C ALA A 115 -3.46 9.47 -14.19
N THR A 116 -3.41 9.00 -12.94
CA THR A 116 -4.57 8.39 -12.26
C THR A 116 -5.08 9.15 -11.05
N ASN A 117 -4.23 9.94 -10.36
CA ASN A 117 -4.60 10.57 -9.09
C ASN A 117 -5.85 11.45 -9.19
N ARG A 118 -5.89 12.35 -10.19
CA ARG A 118 -7.04 13.23 -10.39
C ARG A 118 -8.34 12.47 -10.72
N LEU A 119 -8.22 11.35 -11.44
CA LEU A 119 -9.36 10.51 -11.81
C LEU A 119 -9.94 9.77 -10.61
N PHE A 120 -9.08 9.33 -9.68
CA PHE A 120 -9.54 8.81 -8.38
C PHE A 120 -10.28 9.88 -7.56
N GLU A 121 -9.78 11.11 -7.51
CA GLU A 121 -10.40 12.21 -6.75
C GLU A 121 -11.82 12.54 -7.24
N ILE A 122 -12.06 12.50 -8.55
CA ILE A 122 -13.36 12.81 -9.14
C ILE A 122 -14.29 11.59 -9.27
N GLY A 123 -13.82 10.40 -8.86
CA GLY A 123 -14.61 9.17 -8.93
C GLY A 123 -14.76 8.56 -10.33
N ASP A 124 -13.97 9.00 -11.32
CA ASP A 124 -14.01 8.46 -12.68
C ASP A 124 -13.13 7.21 -12.81
N TYR A 125 -13.62 6.12 -12.21
CA TYR A 125 -12.90 4.85 -12.10
C TYR A 125 -12.71 4.14 -13.45
N ALA A 126 -13.61 4.36 -14.41
CA ALA A 126 -13.45 3.83 -15.76
C ALA A 126 -12.26 4.49 -16.45
N SER A 127 -12.12 5.82 -16.34
CA SER A 127 -10.97 6.53 -16.87
C SER A 127 -9.68 6.20 -16.13
N VAL A 128 -9.70 5.94 -14.81
CA VAL A 128 -8.52 5.44 -14.08
C VAL A 128 -7.95 4.21 -14.76
N ILE A 129 -8.78 3.18 -14.95
CA ILE A 129 -8.33 1.92 -15.56
C ILE A 129 -7.86 2.14 -17.00
N ARG A 130 -8.56 2.97 -17.79
CA ARG A 130 -8.15 3.30 -19.17
C ARG A 130 -6.79 4.02 -19.21
N ALA A 131 -6.50 4.88 -18.24
CA ALA A 131 -5.24 5.62 -18.15
C ALA A 131 -4.07 4.72 -17.72
N THR A 132 -4.32 3.67 -16.93
CA THR A 132 -3.28 2.76 -16.44
C THR A 132 -2.56 1.99 -17.56
N PHE A 133 -3.30 1.39 -18.50
CA PHE A 133 -2.71 0.49 -19.51
C PHE A 133 -1.71 1.18 -20.47
N PRO A 134 -1.98 2.38 -21.00
CA PRO A 134 -1.00 3.10 -21.81
C PRO A 134 0.33 3.34 -21.09
N ILE A 135 0.30 3.60 -19.77
CA ILE A 135 1.52 3.79 -18.97
C ILE A 135 2.30 2.47 -18.88
N LEU A 136 1.63 1.36 -18.55
CA LEU A 136 2.24 0.04 -18.50
C LEU A 136 2.86 -0.35 -19.87
N SER A 137 2.10 -0.21 -20.97
CA SER A 137 2.61 -0.48 -22.33
C SER A 137 3.80 0.37 -22.68
N ALA A 138 3.77 1.67 -22.37
CA ALA A 138 4.88 2.57 -22.63
C ALA A 138 6.13 2.18 -21.83
N ARG A 139 5.95 1.73 -20.59
CA ARG A 139 7.07 1.27 -19.76
C ARG A 139 7.70 0.00 -20.31
N MET A 140 6.88 -1.01 -20.62
CA MET A 140 7.33 -2.26 -21.23
C MET A 140 8.11 -2.02 -22.52
N ARG A 141 7.60 -1.19 -23.43
CA ARG A 141 8.30 -0.84 -24.67
C ARG A 141 9.68 -0.24 -24.41
N ARG A 142 9.79 0.65 -23.43
CA ARG A 142 11.06 1.29 -23.07
C ARG A 142 12.05 0.30 -22.46
N LEU A 143 11.60 -0.56 -21.55
CA LEU A 143 12.45 -1.51 -20.85
C LEU A 143 13.06 -2.55 -21.79
N PHE A 144 12.28 -3.03 -22.76
CA PHE A 144 12.67 -4.14 -23.64
C PHE A 144 12.99 -3.70 -25.08
N GLY A 145 13.13 -2.39 -25.33
CA GLY A 145 13.53 -1.85 -26.63
C GLY A 145 12.55 -2.13 -27.77
N VAL A 146 11.26 -2.31 -27.48
CA VAL A 146 10.24 -2.64 -28.49
C VAL A 146 9.76 -1.37 -29.22
N PRO A 147 9.63 -1.38 -30.57
CA PRO A 147 9.18 -0.23 -31.35
C PRO A 147 7.84 0.35 -30.91
N ALA A 148 7.67 1.65 -31.13
CA ALA A 148 6.39 2.32 -30.91
C ALA A 148 5.31 1.75 -31.86
N GLY A 149 4.12 1.47 -31.32
CA GLY A 149 2.97 0.96 -32.08
C GLY A 149 2.51 -0.44 -31.66
N SER A 150 3.36 -1.21 -30.97
CA SER A 150 2.92 -2.45 -30.31
C SER A 150 2.21 -2.16 -28.99
N ASP A 151 1.09 -2.85 -28.76
CA ASP A 151 0.25 -2.71 -27.57
C ASP A 151 -0.47 -4.03 -27.24
N GLY A 152 -1.01 -4.12 -26.03
CA GLY A 152 -1.78 -5.27 -25.55
C GLY A 152 -1.05 -6.61 -25.75
N GLU A 153 -1.78 -7.61 -26.24
CA GLU A 153 -1.23 -8.95 -26.47
C GLU A 153 -0.08 -8.97 -27.48
N GLY A 154 -0.11 -8.09 -28.50
CA GLY A 154 0.97 -7.97 -29.48
C GLY A 154 2.29 -7.54 -28.86
N LEU A 155 2.25 -6.57 -27.94
CA LEU A 155 3.43 -6.14 -27.17
C LEU A 155 3.93 -7.24 -26.24
N ILE A 156 3.02 -7.90 -25.53
CA ILE A 156 3.37 -8.98 -24.59
C ILE A 156 4.06 -10.13 -25.34
N ASN A 157 3.52 -10.53 -26.50
CA ASN A 157 4.15 -11.55 -27.33
C ASN A 157 5.50 -11.08 -27.88
N ALA A 158 5.66 -9.82 -28.27
CA ALA A 158 6.96 -9.32 -28.73
C ALA A 158 8.07 -9.44 -27.65
N ILE A 159 7.70 -9.39 -26.36
CA ILE A 159 8.65 -9.44 -25.24
C ILE A 159 8.86 -10.86 -24.72
N PHE A 160 7.78 -11.64 -24.60
CA PHE A 160 7.77 -12.93 -23.88
C PHE A 160 7.51 -14.14 -24.79
N THR A 161 7.65 -14.02 -26.11
CA THR A 161 7.52 -15.18 -27.01
C THR A 161 8.59 -16.23 -26.71
N ARG A 162 8.15 -17.51 -26.73
CA ARG A 162 9.03 -18.67 -26.67
C ARG A 162 9.86 -18.76 -27.96
N GLY A 163 11.17 -18.86 -27.87
CA GLY A 163 12.02 -19.08 -29.03
C GLY A 163 13.52 -18.89 -28.78
N GLU A 164 14.32 -19.49 -29.65
CA GLU A 164 15.78 -19.30 -29.77
C GLU A 164 16.07 -18.09 -30.68
N GLY A 165 16.86 -17.12 -30.21
CA GLY A 165 17.18 -15.86 -30.91
C GLY A 165 17.59 -14.73 -29.95
N THR A 166 17.82 -13.51 -30.45
CA THR A 166 18.05 -12.28 -29.63
C THR A 166 16.77 -11.89 -28.91
N ASN A 167 16.44 -12.66 -27.87
CA ASN A 167 15.28 -12.46 -27.04
C ASN A 167 15.60 -11.31 -26.07
N PRO A 168 14.78 -10.24 -25.99
CA PRO A 168 15.08 -9.09 -25.14
C PRO A 168 15.07 -9.43 -23.65
N VAL A 169 14.55 -10.61 -23.27
CA VAL A 169 14.37 -11.04 -21.89
C VAL A 169 15.15 -12.31 -21.59
N ALA A 170 16.02 -12.23 -20.61
CA ALA A 170 16.83 -13.33 -20.09
C ALA A 170 16.11 -14.05 -18.94
N LEU A 171 14.96 -14.65 -19.28
CA LEU A 171 14.17 -15.53 -18.41
C LEU A 171 14.05 -16.91 -19.07
N ASP A 172 13.80 -17.93 -18.26
CA ASP A 172 13.52 -19.27 -18.79
C ASP A 172 12.14 -19.33 -19.49
N ASN A 173 11.86 -20.45 -20.16
CA ASN A 173 10.63 -20.61 -20.93
C ASN A 173 9.36 -20.66 -20.05
N ASP A 174 9.47 -21.12 -18.81
CA ASP A 174 8.35 -21.25 -17.89
C ASP A 174 8.00 -19.89 -17.29
N GLU A 175 9.00 -19.12 -16.87
CA GLU A 175 8.88 -17.74 -16.42
C GLU A 175 8.33 -16.83 -17.53
N LYS A 176 8.85 -16.95 -18.76
CA LYS A 176 8.29 -16.25 -19.93
C LYS A 176 6.81 -16.54 -20.11
N SER A 177 6.43 -17.80 -19.96
CA SER A 177 5.02 -18.22 -20.09
C SER A 177 4.16 -17.66 -18.95
N ALA A 178 4.69 -17.62 -17.72
CA ALA A 178 4.01 -17.05 -16.58
C ALA A 178 3.73 -15.55 -16.77
N TYR A 179 4.76 -14.76 -17.11
CA TYR A 179 4.61 -13.33 -17.36
C TYR A 179 3.66 -13.05 -18.53
N ARG A 180 3.79 -13.79 -19.63
CA ARG A 180 2.89 -13.67 -20.79
C ARG A 180 1.44 -13.90 -20.38
N ASN A 181 1.16 -14.98 -19.66
CA ASN A 181 -0.20 -15.34 -19.26
C ASN A 181 -0.80 -14.34 -18.28
N LEU A 182 0.00 -13.88 -17.30
CA LEU A 182 -0.42 -12.86 -16.33
C LEU A 182 -0.76 -11.55 -17.02
N LEU A 183 0.14 -11.02 -17.86
CA LEU A 183 -0.05 -9.75 -18.55
C LEU A 183 -1.21 -9.85 -19.56
N ALA A 184 -1.29 -10.92 -20.36
CA ALA A 184 -2.36 -11.08 -21.33
C ALA A 184 -3.73 -11.19 -20.65
N GLY A 185 -3.80 -11.97 -19.57
CA GLY A 185 -5.01 -12.09 -18.74
C GLY A 185 -5.40 -10.75 -18.09
N PHE A 186 -4.42 -9.97 -17.61
CA PHE A 186 -4.65 -8.67 -17.00
C PHE A 186 -5.24 -7.66 -18.00
N TYR A 187 -4.67 -7.55 -19.21
CA TYR A 187 -5.22 -6.72 -20.28
C TYR A 187 -6.62 -7.19 -20.68
N ALA A 188 -6.82 -8.48 -20.93
CA ALA A 188 -8.10 -9.02 -21.37
C ALA A 188 -9.20 -8.82 -20.31
N THR A 189 -8.87 -8.96 -19.03
CA THR A 189 -9.87 -8.89 -17.95
C THR A 189 -10.34 -7.47 -17.71
N TYR A 190 -9.44 -6.49 -17.66
CA TYR A 190 -9.80 -5.14 -17.22
C TYR A 190 -9.90 -4.12 -18.36
N ARG A 191 -8.97 -4.17 -19.33
CA ARG A 191 -8.98 -3.23 -20.45
C ARG A 191 -10.12 -3.52 -21.41
N ASN A 192 -10.29 -4.79 -21.81
CA ASN A 192 -11.30 -5.14 -22.81
C ASN A 192 -12.73 -5.02 -22.25
N ARG A 193 -12.94 -5.27 -20.94
CA ARG A 193 -14.26 -5.07 -20.32
C ARG A 193 -14.74 -3.62 -20.40
N LEU A 194 -13.84 -2.64 -20.38
CA LEU A 194 -14.20 -1.22 -20.50
C LEU A 194 -14.48 -0.75 -21.93
N SER A 195 -14.21 -1.61 -22.92
CA SER A 195 -14.58 -1.38 -24.33
C SER A 195 -16.00 -1.87 -24.63
N HIS A 196 -16.64 -2.57 -23.69
CA HIS A 196 -18.03 -2.97 -23.76
C HIS A 196 -18.82 -2.09 -22.78
N ASP A 197 -19.80 -1.32 -23.27
CA ASP A 197 -20.44 -0.18 -22.57
C ASP A 197 -21.20 -0.50 -21.27
N ASP A 198 -21.22 -1.76 -20.83
CA ASP A 198 -21.99 -2.22 -19.65
C ASP A 198 -21.15 -2.42 -18.38
N PHE A 199 -19.89 -1.95 -18.35
CA PHE A 199 -19.01 -2.13 -17.19
C PHE A 199 -18.71 -0.81 -16.46
N GLU A 200 -19.30 -0.66 -15.27
CA GLU A 200 -18.98 0.39 -14.31
C GLU A 200 -18.04 -0.15 -13.22
N PRO A 201 -16.74 0.18 -13.24
CA PRO A 201 -15.80 -0.29 -12.23
C PRO A 201 -16.00 0.44 -10.89
N THR A 202 -15.83 -0.31 -9.81
CA THR A 202 -15.80 0.22 -8.44
C THR A 202 -14.44 0.81 -8.09
N LEU A 203 -14.37 1.63 -7.03
CA LEU A 203 -13.11 2.11 -6.45
C LEU A 203 -12.12 0.96 -6.19
N THR A 204 -12.61 -0.15 -5.63
CA THR A 204 -11.78 -1.32 -5.33
C THR A 204 -11.18 -1.93 -6.58
N GLN A 205 -11.95 -2.03 -7.67
CA GLN A 205 -11.46 -2.55 -8.94
C GLN A 205 -10.43 -1.61 -9.58
N ALA A 206 -10.71 -0.31 -9.60
CA ALA A 206 -9.76 0.68 -10.14
C ALA A 206 -8.44 0.72 -9.36
N ARG A 207 -8.50 0.68 -8.02
CA ARG A 207 -7.31 0.56 -7.17
C ARG A 207 -6.54 -0.72 -7.45
N GLY A 208 -7.23 -1.87 -7.51
CA GLY A 208 -6.59 -3.16 -7.80
C GLY A 208 -5.84 -3.17 -9.13
N VAL A 209 -6.39 -2.53 -10.16
CA VAL A 209 -5.71 -2.37 -11.46
C VAL A 209 -4.44 -1.52 -11.33
N VAL A 210 -4.52 -0.37 -10.67
CA VAL A 210 -3.36 0.53 -10.52
C VAL A 210 -2.25 -0.13 -9.72
N GLU A 211 -2.60 -0.78 -8.60
CA GLU A 211 -1.64 -1.51 -7.77
C GLU A 211 -0.98 -2.67 -8.52
N MET A 212 -1.76 -3.46 -9.26
CA MET A 212 -1.21 -4.55 -10.07
C MET A 212 -0.28 -4.02 -11.17
N ALA A 213 -0.67 -2.95 -11.87
CA ALA A 213 0.19 -2.33 -12.87
C ALA A 213 1.48 -1.78 -12.27
N ASN A 214 1.40 -1.16 -11.09
CA ASN A 214 2.55 -0.64 -10.37
C ASN A 214 3.53 -1.76 -9.95
N SER A 215 3.01 -2.85 -9.38
CA SER A 215 3.81 -4.04 -9.04
C SER A 215 4.49 -4.62 -10.28
N LEU A 216 3.73 -4.79 -11.36
CA LEU A 216 4.26 -5.31 -12.62
C LEU A 216 5.36 -4.41 -13.20
N ILE A 217 5.23 -3.08 -13.12
CA ILE A 217 6.29 -2.18 -13.59
C ILE A 217 7.59 -2.44 -12.83
N LYS A 218 7.54 -2.57 -11.51
CA LYS A 218 8.73 -2.86 -10.68
C LYS A 218 9.35 -4.22 -11.00
N ASP A 219 8.52 -5.26 -11.08
CA ASP A 219 8.99 -6.61 -11.41
C ASP A 219 9.66 -6.63 -12.79
N LEU A 220 9.08 -5.93 -13.78
CA LEU A 220 9.62 -5.83 -15.13
C LEU A 220 10.91 -5.01 -15.19
N GLU A 221 11.08 -4.01 -14.33
CA GLU A 221 12.35 -3.26 -14.20
C GLU A 221 13.47 -4.19 -13.71
N GLU A 222 13.21 -5.03 -12.71
CA GLU A 222 14.18 -6.03 -12.22
C GLU A 222 14.51 -7.07 -13.30
N VAL A 223 13.51 -7.57 -14.03
CA VAL A 223 13.70 -8.49 -15.15
C VAL A 223 14.56 -7.85 -16.24
N ALA A 224 14.31 -6.58 -16.58
CA ALA A 224 15.07 -5.87 -17.60
C ALA A 224 16.53 -5.65 -17.18
N GLU A 225 16.79 -5.32 -15.92
CA GLU A 225 18.13 -5.17 -15.37
C GLU A 225 18.92 -6.49 -15.45
N LYS A 226 18.35 -7.58 -14.95
CA LYS A 226 18.93 -8.93 -15.07
C LYS A 226 19.20 -9.33 -16.52
N SER A 227 18.28 -8.99 -17.42
CA SER A 227 18.42 -9.27 -18.84
C SER A 227 19.55 -8.46 -19.49
N ALA A 228 19.73 -7.21 -19.09
CA ALA A 228 20.82 -6.37 -19.57
C ALA A 228 22.19 -6.90 -19.09
N GLU A 229 22.30 -7.32 -17.83
CA GLU A 229 23.53 -7.91 -17.28
C GLU A 229 23.95 -9.18 -18.01
N GLN A 230 23.00 -10.09 -18.30
CA GLN A 230 23.30 -11.35 -19.00
C GLN A 230 23.67 -11.14 -20.47
N ASN A 231 23.15 -10.10 -21.11
CA ASN A 231 23.43 -9.78 -22.51
C ASN A 231 24.72 -8.94 -22.73
N LEU A 232 25.35 -8.47 -21.65
CA LEU A 232 26.65 -7.78 -21.69
C LEU A 232 27.86 -8.74 -21.58
N VAL A 233 27.61 -10.04 -21.41
CA VAL A 233 28.62 -11.12 -21.34
C VAL A 233 28.83 -11.75 -22.72
#